data_AF-A0A1S4EQT2-F1
#
_entry.id   AF-A0A1S4EQT2-F1
#
_cell.length_a   1.000
_cell.length_b   1.000
_cell.length_c   1.000
_cell.angle_alpha   90.00
_cell.angle_beta   90.00
_cell.angle_gamma   90.00
#
_symmetry.space_group_name_H-M   'P 1'
#
loop_
_entity.id
_entity.type
_entity.pdbx_description
1 polymer ?
#
loop_
_entity_poly.entity_id
_entity_poly.type
_entity_poly.pdbx_seq_one_letter_code
_entity_poly.pdbx_strand_id
1 'polypeptide(L)'
;MKGYVTLPSKAEMLADTDQDVRAHRKESQSTHTHVMHLRSEKYLNSLASMMRGESPVPPVLLKIYFESFARRCEDFTAFRKDKYKIINEKVFVREPGAAKYPSK
;
A
#
# COMPACT_ATOMS: atom_id res chain seq x y z
N MET A 1 -20.29 16.01 -2.44
CA MET A 1 -19.83 15.39 -1.16
C MET A 1 -20.96 15.49 -0.13
N LYS A 2 -21.15 14.48 0.74
CA LYS A 2 -22.24 14.43 1.74
C LYS A 2 -21.92 15.10 3.09
N GLY A 3 -20.72 15.66 3.27
CA GLY A 3 -20.35 16.44 4.46
C GLY A 3 -20.10 15.63 5.75
N TYR A 4 -19.91 14.31 5.66
CA TYR A 4 -19.74 13.45 6.84
C TYR A 4 -18.38 13.58 7.54
N VAL A 5 -17.40 14.18 6.86
CA VAL A 5 -16.08 14.48 7.40
C VAL A 5 -15.91 15.99 7.38
N THR A 6 -15.67 16.57 8.55
CA THR A 6 -15.30 17.99 8.67
C THR A 6 -13.82 18.12 8.34
N LEU A 7 -13.51 18.88 7.29
CA LEU A 7 -12.12 19.17 6.97
C LEU A 7 -11.53 20.15 7.99
N PRO A 8 -10.25 20.00 8.33
CA PRO A 8 -9.56 20.96 9.17
C PRO A 8 -9.39 22.31 8.44
N SER A 9 -8.96 23.32 9.17
CA SER A 9 -8.68 24.64 8.59
C SER A 9 -7.57 24.57 7.53
N LYS A 10 -7.49 25.59 6.68
CA LYS A 10 -6.41 25.70 5.69
C LYS A 10 -5.02 25.65 6.34
N ALA A 11 -4.84 26.33 7.47
CA ALA A 11 -3.56 26.37 8.17
C ALA A 11 -3.14 24.98 8.67
N GLU A 12 -4.09 24.22 9.23
CA GLU A 12 -3.85 22.85 9.70
C GLU A 12 -3.53 21.90 8.54
N MET A 13 -4.25 21.96 7.43
CA MET A 13 -3.96 21.14 6.24
C MET A 13 -2.57 21.40 5.65
N LEU A 14 -2.15 22.66 5.61
CA LEU A 14 -0.81 23.03 5.14
C LEU A 14 0.27 22.53 6.10
N ALA A 15 0.06 22.69 7.41
CA ALA A 15 1.00 22.21 8.42
C ALA A 15 1.17 20.68 8.39
N ASP A 16 0.08 19.93 8.21
CA ASP A 16 0.09 18.47 8.07
C ASP A 16 0.85 18.04 6.80
N THR A 17 0.58 18.68 5.66
CA THR A 17 1.29 18.42 4.40
C THR A 17 2.79 18.66 4.53
N ASP A 18 3.18 19.78 5.15
CA ASP A 18 4.58 20.11 5.37
C ASP A 18 5.28 19.11 6.30
N GLN A 19 4.56 18.64 7.33
CA GLN A 19 5.05 17.58 8.22
C GLN A 19 5.25 16.27 7.46
N ASP A 20 4.31 15.89 6.60
CA ASP A 20 4.36 14.67 5.80
C ASP A 20 5.56 14.69 4.83
N VAL A 21 5.75 15.80 4.12
CA VAL A 21 6.89 16.00 3.21
C VAL A 21 8.22 15.96 3.97
N ARG A 22 8.30 16.58 5.16
CA ARG A 22 9.52 16.53 5.99
C ARG A 22 9.81 15.12 6.48
N ALA A 23 8.80 14.37 6.91
CA ALA A 23 8.96 12.98 7.33
C ALA A 23 9.45 12.12 6.16
N HIS A 24 8.83 12.26 4.98
CA HIS A 24 9.22 11.53 3.79
C HIS A 24 10.69 11.78 3.40
N ARG A 25 11.14 13.04 3.46
CA ARG A 25 12.54 13.38 3.13
C ARG A 25 13.57 12.83 4.11
N LYS A 26 13.16 12.54 5.35
CA LYS A 26 14.02 11.86 6.33
C LYS A 26 14.17 10.37 6.04
N GLU A 27 13.12 9.75 5.52
CA GLU A 27 13.07 8.32 5.21
C GLU A 27 13.67 7.99 3.83
N SER A 28 13.62 8.93 2.88
CA SER A 28 14.09 8.74 1.50
C SER A 28 14.58 10.05 0.86
N GLN A 29 15.62 9.96 0.04
CA GLN A 29 16.08 11.06 -0.82
C GLN A 29 15.22 11.25 -2.09
N SER A 30 14.14 10.47 -2.23
CA SER A 30 13.22 10.57 -3.37
C SER A 30 12.55 11.94 -3.43
N THR A 31 12.54 12.53 -4.62
CA THR A 31 11.77 13.75 -4.91
C THR A 31 10.28 13.47 -5.09
N HIS A 32 9.89 12.19 -5.22
CA HIS A 32 8.51 11.76 -5.38
C HIS A 32 7.83 11.56 -4.02
N THR A 33 7.39 12.65 -3.40
CA THR A 33 6.76 12.65 -2.07
C THR A 33 5.39 11.98 -1.99
N HIS A 34 4.79 11.66 -3.14
CA HIS A 34 3.51 10.96 -3.23
C HIS A 34 3.65 9.43 -3.17
N VAL A 35 4.88 8.92 -3.19
CA VAL A 35 5.14 7.48 -3.22
C VAL A 35 5.07 6.91 -1.80
N MET A 36 4.08 6.03 -1.56
CA MET A 36 3.78 5.57 -0.19
C MET A 36 4.59 4.35 0.28
N HIS A 37 4.85 3.35 -0.57
CA HIS A 37 5.54 2.09 -0.19
C HIS A 37 5.17 1.59 1.24
N LEU A 38 6.13 1.58 2.17
CA LEU A 38 5.97 1.09 3.55
C LEU A 38 4.92 1.89 4.34
N ARG A 39 4.61 3.12 3.93
CA ARG A 39 3.65 4.02 4.56
C ARG A 39 2.21 3.75 4.13
N SER A 40 1.99 2.93 3.08
CA SER A 40 0.66 2.65 2.53
C SER A 40 -0.30 2.11 3.59
N GLU A 41 0.15 1.24 4.49
CA GLU A 41 -0.70 0.71 5.56
C GLU A 41 -1.17 1.81 6.51
N LYS A 42 -0.23 2.62 7.02
CA LYS A 42 -0.53 3.73 7.92
C LYS A 42 -1.50 4.74 7.28
N TYR A 43 -1.29 5.05 6.01
CA TYR A 43 -2.14 5.98 5.26
C TYR A 43 -3.56 5.43 5.06
N LEU A 44 -3.69 4.18 4.60
CA LEU A 44 -5.02 3.57 4.41
C LEU A 44 -5.78 3.42 5.73
N ASN A 45 -5.08 3.11 6.83
CA ASN A 45 -5.68 3.03 8.15
C ASN A 45 -6.14 4.40 8.68
N SER A 46 -5.41 5.49 8.40
CA SER A 46 -5.85 6.84 8.78
C SER A 46 -7.06 7.30 7.97
N LEU A 47 -7.18 6.91 6.70
CA LEU A 47 -8.40 7.17 5.92
C LEU A 47 -9.59 6.42 6.49
N ALA A 48 -9.44 5.12 6.78
CA ALA A 48 -10.51 4.30 7.34
C ALA A 48 -11.01 4.86 8.69
N SER A 49 -10.12 5.34 9.55
CA SER A 49 -10.52 5.90 10.86
C SER A 49 -11.34 7.20 10.75
N MET A 50 -11.23 7.93 9.64
CA MET A 50 -12.03 9.14 9.38
C MET A 50 -13.39 8.83 8.74
N MET A 51 -13.56 7.65 8.14
CA MET A 51 -14.77 7.29 7.41
C MET A 51 -15.78 6.58 8.32
N ARG A 52 -17.05 6.99 8.25
CA ARG A 52 -18.12 6.32 9.00
C ARG A 52 -18.44 4.97 8.37
N GLY A 53 -18.29 3.90 9.17
CA GLY A 53 -18.74 2.55 8.81
C GLY A 53 -17.75 1.78 7.93
N GLU A 54 -16.56 2.32 7.68
CA GLU A 54 -15.51 1.61 6.95
C GLU A 54 -14.52 0.95 7.91
N SER A 55 -14.13 -0.28 7.60
CA SER A 55 -13.09 -0.99 8.34
C SER A 55 -11.72 -0.78 7.69
N PRO A 56 -10.62 -0.81 8.47
CA PRO A 56 -9.28 -0.82 7.91
C PRO A 56 -9.11 -1.90 6.84
N VAL A 57 -8.30 -1.62 5.82
CA VAL A 57 -7.96 -2.60 4.79
C VAL A 57 -7.28 -3.80 5.45
N PRO A 58 -7.77 -5.05 5.26
CA PRO A 58 -7.13 -6.23 5.83
C PRO A 58 -5.63 -6.28 5.47
N PRO A 59 -4.71 -6.37 6.45
CA PRO A 59 -3.26 -6.30 6.21
C PRO A 59 -2.75 -7.28 5.15
N VAL A 60 -3.39 -8.46 5.03
CA VAL A 60 -3.08 -9.48 4.02
C VAL A 60 -3.13 -8.94 2.59
N LEU A 61 -4.00 -7.97 2.28
CA LEU A 61 -4.12 -7.42 0.93
C LEU A 61 -2.90 -6.60 0.53
N LEU A 62 -2.38 -5.77 1.43
CA LEU A 62 -1.13 -5.03 1.20
C LEU A 62 0.06 -5.99 1.08
N LYS A 63 0.11 -7.06 1.88
CA LYS A 63 1.18 -8.07 1.78
C LYS A 63 1.17 -8.76 0.42
N ILE A 64 0.01 -9.19 -0.07
CA ILE A 64 -0.12 -9.79 -1.41
C ILE A 64 0.29 -8.78 -2.49
N TYR A 65 -0.12 -7.51 -2.37
CA TYR A 65 0.26 -6.46 -3.32
C TYR A 65 1.78 -6.31 -3.41
N PHE A 66 2.48 -6.17 -2.28
CA PHE A 66 3.94 -6.00 -2.28
C PHE A 66 4.66 -7.27 -2.71
N GLU A 67 4.18 -8.45 -2.34
CA GLU A 67 4.74 -9.71 -2.83
C GLU A 67 4.59 -9.83 -4.34
N SER A 68 3.40 -9.57 -4.89
CA SER A 68 3.17 -9.60 -6.34
C SER A 68 4.02 -8.55 -7.08
N PHE A 69 4.22 -7.37 -6.48
CA PHE A 69 5.12 -6.35 -7.02
C PHE A 69 6.57 -6.84 -7.07
N ALA A 70 7.07 -7.46 -6.00
CA ALA A 70 8.41 -8.07 -5.97
C ALA A 70 8.55 -9.17 -7.02
N ARG A 71 7.56 -10.06 -7.14
CA ARG A 71 7.52 -11.11 -8.17
C ARG A 71 7.55 -10.54 -9.59
N ARG A 72 6.87 -9.42 -9.83
CA ARG A 72 6.93 -8.72 -11.13
C ARG A 72 8.34 -8.20 -11.44
N CYS A 73 9.08 -7.74 -10.44
CA CYS A 73 10.45 -7.29 -10.61
C CYS A 73 11.40 -8.48 -10.84
N GLU A 74 11.15 -9.63 -10.23
CA GLU A 74 11.95 -10.86 -10.40
C GLU A 74 11.69 -11.56 -11.75
N ASP A 75 10.42 -11.78 -12.11
CA ASP A 75 10.02 -12.43 -13.36
C ASP A 75 8.79 -11.72 -13.95
N PHE A 76 9.07 -10.71 -14.77
CA PHE A 76 8.05 -9.92 -15.45
C PHE A 76 7.16 -10.75 -16.39
N THR A 77 7.63 -11.91 -16.87
CA THR A 77 6.92 -12.74 -17.85
C THR A 77 5.96 -13.73 -17.20
N ALA A 78 6.28 -14.23 -16.00
CA ALA A 78 5.51 -15.28 -15.36
C ALA A 78 4.87 -14.90 -14.02
N PHE A 79 5.15 -13.72 -13.42
CA PHE A 79 4.58 -13.35 -12.12
C PHE A 79 3.04 -13.42 -12.05
N ARG A 80 2.36 -13.20 -13.18
CA ARG A 80 0.88 -13.31 -13.28
C ARG A 80 0.35 -14.75 -13.17
N LYS A 81 1.22 -15.76 -13.23
CA LYS A 81 0.82 -17.16 -13.06
C LYS A 81 0.79 -17.59 -11.60
N ASP A 82 1.39 -16.81 -10.70
CA ASP A 82 1.31 -17.07 -9.26
C ASP A 82 -0.14 -16.90 -8.80
N LYS A 83 -0.64 -17.85 -8.01
CA LYS A 83 -1.97 -17.78 -7.41
C LYS A 83 -1.84 -17.52 -5.91
N TYR A 84 -2.74 -16.70 -5.38
CA TYR A 84 -2.74 -16.33 -3.98
C TYR A 84 -4.05 -16.78 -3.33
N LYS A 85 -3.95 -17.52 -2.23
CA LYS A 85 -5.09 -17.92 -1.41
C LYS A 85 -5.01 -17.25 -0.05
N ILE A 86 -5.97 -16.38 0.26
CA ILE A 86 -6.10 -15.75 1.57
C ILE A 86 -6.61 -16.80 2.56
N ILE A 87 -5.90 -16.96 3.68
CA ILE A 87 -6.28 -17.86 4.78
C ILE A 87 -7.05 -17.08 5.85
N ASN A 88 -6.57 -15.88 6.18
CA ASN A 88 -7.21 -14.94 7.10
C ASN A 88 -6.71 -13.51 6.83
N GLU A 89 -7.11 -12.54 7.65
CA GLU A 89 -6.77 -11.11 7.51
C GLU A 89 -5.27 -10.80 7.55
N LYS A 90 -4.42 -11.76 7.96
CA LYS A 90 -2.98 -11.55 8.12
C LYS A 90 -2.13 -12.49 7.27
N VAL A 91 -2.70 -13.59 6.78
CA VAL A 91 -1.96 -14.73 6.20
C VAL A 91 -2.57 -15.14 4.86
N PHE A 92 -1.70 -15.37 3.89
CA PHE A 92 -2.03 -15.99 2.60
C PHE A 92 -1.00 -17.07 2.28
N VAL A 93 -1.33 -17.91 1.30
CA VAL A 93 -0.41 -18.88 0.68
C VAL A 93 -0.27 -18.51 -0.79
N ARG A 94 0.98 -18.50 -1.29
CA ARG A 94 1.28 -18.40 -2.72
C ARG A 94 1.47 -19.80 -3.30
N GLU A 95 0.80 -20.08 -4.41
CA GLU A 95 1.05 -21.21 -5.28
C GLU A 95 1.83 -20.70 -6.51
N PRO A 96 3.15 -20.96 -6.60
CA PRO A 96 3.95 -20.45 -7.71
C PRO A 96 3.46 -21.01 -9.04
N GLY A 97 3.32 -20.15 -10.03
CA GLY A 97 3.06 -20.57 -11.40
C GLY A 97 4.31 -21.19 -12.03
N ALA A 98 4.16 -22.24 -12.83
CA ALA A 98 5.28 -22.82 -13.55
C ALA A 98 5.96 -21.78 -14.46
N ALA A 99 7.25 -21.52 -14.23
CA ALA A 99 8.09 -20.72 -15.12
C ALA A 99 8.15 -21.46 -16.47
N LYS A 100 7.81 -20.76 -17.57
CA LYS A 100 7.86 -21.38 -18.91
C LYS A 100 9.30 -21.48 -19.43
N TYR A 101 10.22 -20.73 -18.82
CA TYR A 101 11.63 -20.70 -19.19
C TYR A 101 12.45 -20.57 -17.91
N PRO A 102 13.42 -21.46 -17.64
CA PRO A 102 14.42 -21.20 -16.61
C PRO A 102 15.21 -19.95 -17.02
N SER A 103 15.46 -19.06 -16.06
CA SER A 103 16.41 -17.96 -16.21
C SER A 103 17.76 -18.51 -16.67
N LYS A 104 18.31 -17.91 -17.74
CA LYS A 104 19.64 -18.22 -18.26
C LYS A 104 20.73 -17.92 -17.26
#